data_AF-A0A0M1LJK2-F1
#
_entry.id   AF-A0A0M1LJK2-F1
#
_cell.length_a   1.000
_cell.length_b   1.000
_cell.length_c   1.000
_cell.angle_alpha   90.00
_cell.angle_beta   90.00
_cell.angle_gamma   90.00
#
_symmetry.space_group_name_H-M   'P 1'
#
loop_
_entity.id
_entity.type
_entity.pdbx_description
1 polymer ?
#
loop_
_entity_poly.entity_id
_entity_poly.type
_entity_poly.pdbx_seq_one_letter_code
_entity_poly.pdbx_strand_id
1 'polypeptide(L)'
;MLEKATVTMPYIKLKELIDKNQEYKQKLEDIKNIKTMAEEEFELYPFKKALDYMFNLFEKASNQTGSNEKQYYIYKCMKKYCKTFDIPENELLEEVPKGKDLSIMFVKPPRGEGGLV
;
A
#
# COMPACT_ATOMS: atom_id res chain seq x y z
N MET A 1 20.75 20.28 42.74
CA MET A 1 19.48 19.79 43.31
C MET A 1 18.51 19.63 42.15
N LEU A 2 18.06 18.42 41.84
CA LEU A 2 17.00 18.18 40.85
C LEU A 2 15.66 18.27 41.58
N GLU A 3 15.07 19.46 41.57
CA GLU A 3 13.71 19.67 42.06
C GLU A 3 12.76 18.74 41.31
N LYS A 4 11.85 18.10 42.05
CA LYS A 4 10.89 17.12 41.52
C LYS A 4 10.02 17.78 40.45
N ALA A 5 10.37 17.59 39.18
CA ALA A 5 9.56 18.01 38.05
C ALA A 5 8.25 17.20 38.05
N THR A 6 7.15 17.87 38.38
CA THR A 6 5.83 17.24 38.36
C THR A 6 5.29 17.36 36.94
N VAL A 7 5.44 16.31 36.14
CA VAL A 7 4.89 16.27 34.77
C VAL A 7 3.37 16.12 34.90
N THR A 8 2.65 17.23 34.68
CA THR A 8 1.19 17.23 34.64
C THR A 8 0.73 17.13 33.20
N MET A 9 0.07 16.02 32.87
CA MET A 9 -0.52 15.80 31.54
C MET A 9 -2.02 16.09 31.61
N PRO A 10 -2.58 16.85 30.64
CA PRO A 10 -4.03 17.03 30.53
C PRO A 10 -4.73 15.67 30.37
N TYR A 11 -5.85 15.48 31.07
CA TYR A 11 -6.64 14.24 31.02
C TYR A 11 -7.00 13.81 29.59
N ILE A 12 -7.30 14.76 28.70
CA ILE A 12 -7.62 14.49 27.29
C ILE A 12 -6.48 13.77 26.59
N LYS A 13 -5.24 14.26 26.76
CA LYS A 13 -4.04 13.63 26.18
C LYS A 13 -3.78 12.24 26.76
N LEU A 14 -4.01 12.07 28.06
CA LEU A 14 -3.90 10.75 28.70
C LEU A 14 -4.93 9.77 28.14
N LYS A 15 -6.18 10.21 27.94
CA LYS A 15 -7.25 9.41 27.36
C LYS A 15 -6.92 8.99 25.93
N GLU A 16 -6.49 9.92 25.08
CA GLU A 16 -6.04 9.62 23.71
C GLU A 16 -4.92 8.57 23.67
N LEU A 17 -3.97 8.64 24.61
CA LEU A 17 -2.89 7.65 24.72
C LEU A 17 -3.42 6.28 25.16
N ILE A 18 -4.37 6.23 26.09
CA ILE A 18 -5.01 4.98 26.54
C ILE A 18 -5.78 4.33 25.38
N ASP A 19 -6.57 5.11 24.66
CA ASP A 19 -7.39 4.64 23.53
C ASP A 19 -6.48 4.08 22.42
N LYS A 20 -5.41 4.81 22.04
CA LYS A 20 -4.40 4.32 21.09
C LYS A 20 -3.72 3.02 21.57
N ASN A 21 -3.41 2.93 22.86
CA ASN A 21 -2.76 1.74 23.41
C ASN A 21 -3.69 0.51 23.38
N GLN A 22 -5.00 0.70 23.61
CA GLN A 22 -5.99 -0.36 23.42
C GLN A 22 -6.08 -0.81 21.96
N GLU A 23 -6.12 0.13 21.02
CA GLU A 23 -6.12 -0.16 19.58
C GLU A 23 -4.87 -0.97 19.18
N TYR A 24 -3.68 -0.58 19.67
CA TYR A 24 -2.44 -1.33 19.42
C TYR A 24 -2.47 -2.73 20.02
N LYS A 25 -3.05 -2.93 21.20
CA LYS A 25 -3.19 -4.26 21.79
C LYS A 25 -4.06 -5.18 20.94
N GLN A 26 -5.19 -4.67 20.43
CA GLN A 26 -6.06 -5.42 19.53
C GLN A 26 -5.32 -5.80 18.24
N LYS A 27 -4.67 -4.83 17.58
CA LYS A 27 -3.86 -5.09 16.39
C LYS A 27 -2.79 -6.16 16.64
N LEU A 28 -2.16 -6.14 17.81
CA LEU A 28 -1.13 -7.11 18.18
C LEU A 28 -1.69 -8.51 18.45
N GLU A 29 -2.92 -8.59 18.94
CA GLU A 29 -3.65 -9.85 19.13
C GLU A 29 -4.08 -10.44 17.79
N ASP A 30 -4.59 -9.61 16.87
CA ASP A 30 -4.90 -10.01 15.50
C ASP A 30 -3.66 -10.58 14.79
N ILE A 31 -2.50 -9.93 14.94
CA ILE A 31 -1.22 -10.42 14.37
C ILE A 31 -0.80 -11.76 14.99
N LYS A 32 -0.98 -11.95 16.30
CA LYS A 32 -0.66 -13.23 16.96
C LYS A 32 -1.53 -14.37 16.42
N ASN A 33 -2.80 -14.08 16.16
CA ASN A 33 -3.76 -15.04 15.64
C ASN A 33 -3.42 -15.51 14.21
N ILE A 34 -2.70 -14.70 13.41
CA ILE A 34 -2.23 -15.09 12.06
C ILE A 34 -1.38 -16.37 12.12
N LYS A 35 -0.54 -16.54 13.14
CA LYS A 35 0.35 -17.71 13.25
C LYS A 35 -0.41 -19.02 13.50
N THR A 36 -1.59 -18.91 14.10
CA THR A 36 -2.45 -20.05 14.47
C THR A 36 -3.66 -20.20 13.55
N MET A 37 -3.82 -19.29 12.59
CA MET A 37 -4.90 -19.29 11.61
C MET A 37 -4.74 -20.46 10.63
N ALA A 38 -5.85 -21.06 10.21
CA ALA A 38 -5.83 -22.10 9.18
C ALA A 38 -5.38 -21.52 7.83
N GLU A 39 -4.75 -22.34 6.99
CA GLU A 39 -4.23 -21.89 5.69
C GLU A 39 -5.33 -21.31 4.79
N GLU A 40 -6.51 -21.92 4.78
CA GLU A 40 -7.69 -21.45 4.03
C GLU A 40 -8.17 -20.07 4.48
N GLU A 41 -8.11 -19.80 5.79
CA GLU A 41 -8.47 -18.50 6.36
C GLU A 41 -7.38 -17.45 6.06
N PHE A 42 -6.11 -17.87 6.09
CA PHE A 42 -4.98 -17.01 5.77
C PHE A 42 -4.99 -16.56 4.29
N GLU A 43 -5.34 -17.44 3.36
CA GLU A 43 -5.50 -17.11 1.93
C GLU A 43 -6.63 -16.10 1.68
N LEU A 44 -7.65 -16.10 2.53
CA LEU A 44 -8.72 -15.11 2.46
C LEU A 44 -8.36 -13.77 3.12
N TYR A 45 -7.29 -13.73 3.91
CA TYR A 45 -6.91 -12.60 4.73
C TYR A 45 -6.56 -11.37 3.86
N PRO A 46 -7.13 -10.17 4.16
CA PRO A 46 -6.94 -8.98 3.32
C PRO A 46 -5.49 -8.58 3.11
N PHE A 47 -4.63 -8.74 4.14
CA PHE A 47 -3.20 -8.43 4.04
C PHE A 47 -2.46 -9.39 3.12
N LYS A 48 -2.78 -10.69 3.17
CA LYS A 48 -2.20 -11.72 2.30
C LYS A 48 -2.53 -11.42 0.83
N LYS A 49 -3.81 -11.18 0.53
CA LYS A 49 -4.26 -10.76 -0.82
C LYS A 49 -3.60 -9.47 -1.32
N ALA A 50 -3.40 -8.50 -0.42
CA ALA A 50 -2.70 -7.27 -0.77
C ALA A 50 -1.22 -7.53 -1.11
N LEU A 51 -0.54 -8.38 -0.35
CA LEU A 51 0.83 -8.81 -0.60
C LEU A 51 0.96 -9.56 -1.93
N ASP A 52 0.10 -10.55 -2.19
CA ASP A 52 0.13 -11.31 -3.45
C ASP A 52 -0.07 -10.39 -4.66
N TYR A 53 -0.97 -9.41 -4.55
CA TYR A 53 -1.16 -8.39 -5.57
C TYR A 53 0.10 -7.53 -5.78
N MET A 54 0.76 -7.11 -4.70
CA MET A 54 2.00 -6.33 -4.77
C MET A 54 3.15 -7.13 -5.39
N PHE A 55 3.31 -8.41 -5.03
CA PHE A 55 4.29 -9.29 -5.65
C PHE A 55 4.07 -9.46 -7.15
N ASN A 56 2.82 -9.65 -7.58
CA ASN A 56 2.47 -9.70 -9.01
C ASN A 56 2.86 -8.40 -9.74
N LEU A 57 2.67 -7.23 -9.11
CA LEU A 57 3.11 -5.96 -9.69
C LEU A 57 4.64 -5.86 -9.78
N PHE A 58 5.37 -6.34 -8.78
CA PHE A 58 6.83 -6.36 -8.82
C PHE A 58 7.38 -7.33 -9.86
N GLU A 59 6.76 -8.50 -10.02
CA GLU A 59 7.11 -9.44 -11.09
C GLU A 59 6.91 -8.80 -12.47
N LYS A 60 5.76 -8.14 -12.68
CA LYS A 60 5.50 -7.38 -13.91
C LYS A 60 6.55 -6.29 -14.14
N ALA A 61 6.93 -5.56 -13.10
CA ALA A 61 7.97 -4.53 -13.16
C ALA A 61 9.34 -5.11 -13.52
N SER A 62 9.69 -6.28 -12.95
CA SER A 62 10.94 -6.99 -13.22
C SER A 62 11.05 -7.45 -14.67
N ASN A 63 9.91 -7.80 -15.27
CA ASN A 63 9.84 -8.22 -16.68
C ASN A 63 9.81 -7.04 -17.67
N GLN A 64 9.77 -5.79 -17.20
CA GLN A 64 9.87 -4.62 -18.09
C GLN A 64 11.34 -4.24 -18.31
N THR A 65 11.71 -4.05 -19.58
CA THR A 65 13.00 -3.49 -19.98
C THR A 65 12.98 -1.97 -20.01
N GLY A 66 11.81 -1.36 -20.24
CA GLY A 66 11.65 0.09 -20.25
C GLY A 66 11.54 0.68 -18.84
N SER A 67 12.36 1.70 -18.56
CA SER A 67 12.40 2.38 -17.27
C SER A 67 11.05 2.99 -16.89
N ASN A 68 10.23 3.37 -17.88
CA ASN A 68 8.99 4.08 -17.67
C ASN A 68 7.84 3.13 -17.28
N GLU A 69 7.75 2.00 -17.97
CA GLU A 69 6.81 0.92 -17.70
C GLU A 69 7.12 0.26 -16.34
N LYS A 70 8.40 0.06 -16.05
CA LYS A 70 8.86 -0.44 -14.75
C LYS A 70 8.40 0.50 -13.62
N GLN A 71 8.59 1.80 -13.81
CA GLN A 71 8.20 2.81 -12.84
C GLN A 71 6.67 2.85 -12.61
N TYR A 72 5.87 2.63 -13.66
CA TYR A 72 4.42 2.54 -13.54
C TYR A 72 3.97 1.41 -12.59
N TYR A 73 4.53 0.21 -12.75
CA TYR A 73 4.19 -0.92 -11.90
C TYR A 73 4.64 -0.70 -10.45
N ILE A 74 5.82 -0.11 -10.25
CA ILE A 74 6.33 0.26 -8.92
C ILE A 74 5.41 1.29 -8.25
N TYR A 75 5.02 2.36 -8.96
CA TYR A 75 4.12 3.38 -8.44
C TYR A 75 2.76 2.78 -8.04
N LYS A 76 2.20 1.90 -8.88
CA LYS A 76 0.94 1.21 -8.59
C LYS A 76 1.05 0.29 -7.36
N CYS A 77 2.20 -0.34 -7.18
CA CYS A 77 2.50 -1.16 -6.01
C CYS A 77 2.53 -0.30 -4.74
N MET A 78 3.25 0.82 -4.74
CA MET A 78 3.32 1.72 -3.59
C MET A 78 1.96 2.36 -3.27
N LYS A 79 1.15 2.66 -4.28
CA LYS A 79 -0.23 3.11 -4.09
C LYS A 79 -1.10 2.05 -3.42
N LYS A 80 -0.93 0.76 -3.77
CA LYS A 80 -1.62 -0.33 -3.07
C LYS A 80 -1.14 -0.45 -1.62
N TYR A 81 0.17 -0.35 -1.38
CA TYR A 81 0.76 -0.37 -0.04
C TYR A 81 0.16 0.72 0.85
N CYS A 82 0.13 1.97 0.38
CA CYS A 82 -0.45 3.10 1.12
C CYS A 82 -1.89 2.81 1.55
N LYS A 83 -2.73 2.30 0.63
CA LYS A 83 -4.12 1.94 0.94
C LYS A 83 -4.26 0.78 1.92
N THR A 84 -3.36 -0.20 1.87
CA THR A 84 -3.41 -1.38 2.74
C THR A 84 -3.02 -1.04 4.17
N PHE A 85 -2.09 -0.10 4.37
CA PHE A 85 -1.61 0.30 5.69
C PHE A 85 -2.21 1.63 6.18
N ASP A 86 -3.21 2.15 5.47
CA ASP A 86 -3.87 3.44 5.74
C ASP A 86 -2.88 4.60 5.89
N ILE A 87 -1.86 4.59 5.03
CA ILE A 87 -0.84 5.65 4.95
C ILE A 87 -1.30 6.65 3.89
N PRO A 88 -1.31 7.96 4.19
CA PRO A 88 -1.62 8.97 3.21
C PRO A 88 -0.70 8.87 1.97
N GLU A 89 -1.28 8.82 0.77
CA GLU A 89 -0.51 8.64 -0.47
C GLU A 89 0.55 9.76 -0.66
N ASN A 90 0.29 10.98 -0.18
CA ASN A 90 1.24 12.08 -0.25
C ASN A 90 2.50 11.86 0.60
N GLU A 91 2.43 11.16 1.73
CA GLU A 91 3.60 10.91 2.57
C GLU A 91 4.67 10.04 1.88
N LEU A 92 4.26 9.19 0.94
CA LEU A 92 5.15 8.24 0.27
C LEU A 92 5.25 8.41 -1.25
N LEU A 93 4.29 9.07 -1.90
CA LEU A 93 4.20 9.13 -3.37
C LEU A 93 4.37 10.52 -3.97
N GLU A 94 4.48 11.58 -3.16
CA GLU A 94 4.49 12.96 -3.65
C GLU A 94 5.61 13.22 -4.67
N GLU A 95 6.81 12.67 -4.43
CA GLU A 95 7.97 12.81 -5.32
C GLU A 95 8.24 11.58 -6.20
N VAL A 96 7.41 10.54 -6.10
CA VAL A 96 7.65 9.29 -6.83
C VAL A 96 7.17 9.44 -8.27
N PRO A 97 8.04 9.22 -9.28
CA PRO A 97 7.62 9.30 -10.66
C PRO A 97 6.58 8.21 -10.96
N LYS A 98 5.49 8.60 -11.63
CA LYS A 98 4.31 7.74 -11.88
C LYS A 98 4.49 6.74 -13.03
N GLY A 99 5.51 6.95 -13.87
CA GLY A 99 5.63 6.27 -15.14
C GLY A 99 4.55 6.70 -16.16
N LYS A 100 4.57 6.11 -17.36
CA LYS A 100 3.48 6.23 -18.35
C LYS A 100 2.47 5.11 -18.16
N ASP A 101 1.18 5.47 -18.20
CA ASP A 101 0.11 4.48 -18.13
C ASP A 101 0.06 3.65 -19.43
N LEU A 102 0.26 2.34 -19.28
CA LEU A 102 0.25 1.38 -20.37
C LEU A 102 -1.15 1.15 -20.95
N SER A 103 -2.21 1.57 -20.25
CA SER A 103 -3.60 1.47 -20.72
C SER A 103 -3.86 2.24 -22.03
N ILE A 104 -3.02 3.24 -22.34
CA ILE A 104 -3.15 4.13 -23.49
C ILE A 104 -2.46 3.55 -24.75
N MET A 105 -1.58 2.55 -24.61
CA MET A 105 -0.84 1.96 -25.74
C MET A 105 -1.63 0.87 -26.50
N PHE A 106 -2.79 0.42 -25.98
CA PHE A 106 -3.65 -0.58 -26.63
C PHE A 106 -4.74 0.02 -27.53
N VAL A 107 -4.57 1.25 -28.02
CA VAL A 107 -5.41 1.76 -29.11
C VAL A 107 -4.97 1.06 -30.39
N LYS A 108 -5.70 0.02 -30.81
CA LYS A 108 -5.55 -0.62 -32.12
C LYS A 108 -5.52 0.47 -33.20
N PRO A 109 -4.58 0.44 -34.16
CA PRO A 109 -4.67 1.33 -35.31
C PRO A 109 -6.00 1.08 -36.02
N PRO A 110 -6.65 2.11 -36.59
CA PRO A 110 -7.83 1.90 -37.43
C PRO A 110 -7.42 0.95 -38.54
N ARG A 111 -8.14 -0.19 -38.63
CA ARG A 111 -7.98 -1.12 -39.74
C ARG A 111 -8.26 -0.33 -41.00
N GLY A 112 -7.32 -0.35 -41.94
CA GLY A 112 -7.45 0.35 -43.21
C GLY A 112 -8.80 0.04 -43.85
N GLU A 113 -9.56 1.10 -44.13
CA GLU A 113 -10.54 1.04 -45.20
C GLU A 113 -9.81 1.44 -46.48
N GLY A 114 -9.71 0.46 -47.38
CA GLY A 114 -9.31 0.70 -48.75
C GLY A 114 -10.28 1.67 -49.42
N GLY A 115 -9.72 2.52 -50.26
CA GLY A 115 -10.48 3.49 -51.05
C GLY A 115 -9.56 4.24 -51.99
N LEU A 116 -8.92 3.51 -52.90
CA LEU A 116 -8.44 4.08 -54.15
C LEU A 116 -9.65 4.13 -55.09
N VAL A 117 -10.17 5.34 -55.31
CA VAL A 117 -10.95 5.73 -56.49
C VAL A 117 -10.12 6.75 -57.24
#